data_AF-W2TBA5-F1
#
_entry.id   AF-W2TBA5-F1
#
_cell.length_a   1.000
_cell.length_b   1.000
_cell.length_c   1.000
_cell.angle_alpha   90.00
_cell.angle_beta   90.00
_cell.angle_gamma   90.00
#
_symmetry.space_group_name_H-M   'P 1'
#
loop_
_entity.id
_entity.type
_entity.pdbx_description
1 polymer ?
#
loop_
_entity_poly.entity_id
_entity_poly.type
_entity_poly.pdbx_seq_one_letter_code
_entity_poly.pdbx_strand_id
1 'polypeptide(L)'
;MTLAQLFLQSEAAYQCVAELGELGLVQFRDLNPDTNAFQRKYVNEVRRCDEMERKLRYLEREIKKDQIPMLDTGENPDAPQPREMIDLEATFEKLENELREVNRNEETLKKNFSELTELKHILRKTQTFFEEVIYVR
;
A
#
# COMPACT_ATOMS: atom_id res chain seq x y z
N MET A 1 19.37 27.24 24.66
CA MET A 1 18.43 27.25 23.51
C MET A 1 18.49 28.62 22.87
N THR A 2 18.63 28.68 21.55
CA THR A 2 18.76 29.95 20.82
C THR A 2 17.64 30.02 19.80
N LEU A 3 16.96 31.18 19.71
CA LEU A 3 16.00 31.44 18.66
C LEU A 3 16.74 31.97 17.44
N ALA A 4 16.60 31.29 16.31
CA ALA A 4 17.16 31.70 15.03
C ALA A 4 16.05 31.81 13.99
N GLN A 5 16.24 32.69 13.00
CA GLN A 5 15.33 32.86 11.88
C GLN A 5 15.97 32.26 10.62
N LEU A 6 15.22 31.41 9.93
CA LEU A 6 15.65 30.77 8.69
C LEU A 6 15.06 31.51 7.48
N PHE A 7 15.91 31.84 6.52
CA PHE A 7 15.51 32.37 5.22
C PHE A 7 15.89 31.35 4.15
N LEU A 8 14.89 30.71 3.54
CA LEU A 8 15.08 29.65 2.55
C LEU A 8 14.47 30.08 1.21
N GLN A 9 15.22 29.88 0.13
CA GLN A 9 14.66 29.97 -1.23
C GLN A 9 13.75 28.76 -1.48
N SER A 10 12.67 28.97 -2.23
CA SER A 10 11.65 27.92 -2.46
C SER A 10 12.24 26.65 -3.09
N GLU A 11 13.26 26.77 -3.94
CA GLU A 11 13.89 25.63 -4.63
C GLU A 11 14.80 24.81 -3.70
N ALA A 12 15.46 25.45 -2.73
CA ALA A 12 16.34 24.79 -1.78
C ALA A 12 15.61 24.34 -0.50
N ALA A 13 14.39 24.82 -0.26
CA ALA A 13 13.67 24.61 0.99
C ALA A 13 13.50 23.13 1.34
N TYR A 14 13.19 22.28 0.36
CA TYR A 14 13.01 20.84 0.60
C TYR A 14 14.29 20.19 1.13
N GLN A 15 15.41 20.37 0.42
CA GLN A 15 16.69 19.78 0.81
C GLN A 15 17.17 20.30 2.16
N CYS A 16 17.10 21.62 2.39
CA CYS A 16 17.52 22.18 3.67
C CYS A 16 16.68 21.64 4.85
N VAL A 17 15.36 21.49 4.68
CA VAL A 17 14.49 20.97 5.75
C VAL A 17 14.71 19.47 5.97
N ALA A 18 14.95 18.70 4.90
CA ALA A 18 15.29 17.28 5.01
C ALA A 18 16.56 17.07 5.84
N GLU A 19 17.65 17.77 5.49
CA GLU A 19 18.93 17.71 6.23
C GLU A 19 18.78 18.14 7.70
N LEU A 20 17.99 19.18 7.96
CA LEU A 20 17.67 19.60 9.34
C LEU A 20 16.87 18.53 10.10
N GLY A 21 16.03 17.78 9.40
CA GLY A 21 15.28 16.64 9.94
C GLY A 21 16.21 15.50 10.36
N GLU A 22 17.16 15.12 9.50
CA GLU A 22 18.16 14.08 9.79
C GLU A 22 19.06 14.46 10.97
N LEU A 23 19.43 15.73 11.10
CA LEU A 23 20.18 16.22 12.25
C LEU A 23 19.37 16.14 13.56
N GLY A 24 18.06 16.38 13.52
CA GLY A 24 17.18 16.26 14.70
C GLY A 24 17.41 17.30 15.81
N LEU A 25 18.10 18.41 15.51
CA LEU A 25 18.50 19.42 16.51
C LEU A 25 17.62 20.67 16.53
N VAL A 26 16.61 20.75 15.66
CA VAL A 26 15.78 21.95 15.49
C VAL A 26 14.33 21.71 15.91
N GLN A 27 13.71 22.75 16.47
CA GLN A 27 12.28 22.78 16.77
C GLN A 27 11.63 23.93 15.98
N PHE A 28 10.76 23.60 15.03
CA PHE A 28 10.02 24.59 14.27
C PHE A 28 8.88 25.19 15.11
N ARG A 29 8.67 26.51 14.97
CA ARG A 29 7.51 27.21 15.53
C ARG A 29 6.51 27.51 14.41
N ASP A 30 5.24 27.28 14.69
CA ASP A 30 4.18 27.65 13.75
C ASP A 30 4.06 29.18 13.68
N LEU A 31 4.37 29.74 12.52
CA LEU A 31 4.23 31.17 12.24
C LEU A 31 2.84 31.52 11.69
N ASN A 32 2.01 30.52 11.35
CA ASN A 32 0.70 30.69 10.74
C ASN A 32 -0.41 29.96 11.55
N PRO A 33 -0.57 30.25 12.86
CA PRO A 33 -1.53 29.55 13.72
C PRO A 33 -2.98 29.77 13.29
N ASP A 34 -3.29 30.95 12.74
CA ASP A 34 -4.65 31.32 12.31
C ASP A 34 -4.99 30.81 10.91
N THR A 35 -4.02 30.23 10.20
CA THR A 35 -4.23 29.69 8.85
C THR A 35 -4.68 28.23 8.93
N ASN A 36 -5.86 27.95 8.37
CA ASN A 36 -6.40 26.61 8.28
C ASN A 36 -5.44 25.68 7.51
N ALA A 37 -5.30 24.43 7.96
CA ALA A 37 -4.46 23.40 7.34
C ALA A 37 -4.69 23.28 5.81
N PHE A 38 -5.93 23.42 5.34
CA PHE A 38 -6.27 23.31 3.92
C PHE A 38 -5.83 24.48 3.06
N GLN A 39 -5.50 25.62 3.68
CA GLN A 39 -5.05 26.83 2.99
C GLN A 39 -3.53 26.98 3.03
N ARG A 40 -2.82 26.05 3.68
CA ARG A 40 -1.36 26.06 3.76
C ARG A 40 -0.75 25.71 2.40
N LYS A 41 0.42 26.32 2.13
CA LYS A 41 1.10 26.28 0.83
C LYS A 41 1.33 24.86 0.27
N TYR A 42 1.67 23.88 1.13
CA TYR A 42 2.08 22.53 0.72
C TYR A 42 1.02 21.44 0.98
N VAL A 43 -0.26 21.82 1.08
CA VAL A 43 -1.34 20.87 1.40
C VAL A 43 -1.49 19.76 0.35
N ASN A 44 -1.24 20.06 -0.92
CA ASN A 44 -1.43 19.09 -2.00
C ASN A 44 -0.37 18.00 -1.96
N GLU A 45 0.87 18.37 -1.65
CA GLU A 45 2.01 17.46 -1.50
C GLU A 45 1.81 16.54 -0.30
N VAL A 46 1.32 17.08 0.83
CA VAL A 46 0.97 16.26 2.00
C VAL A 46 -0.12 15.25 1.65
N ARG A 47 -1.18 15.67 0.93
CA ARG A 47 -2.24 14.76 0.49
C ARG A 47 -1.73 13.65 -0.45
N ARG A 48 -0.75 13.95 -1.31
CA ARG A 48 -0.11 12.92 -2.15
C ARG A 48 0.62 11.89 -1.30
N CYS A 49 1.33 12.33 -0.25
CA CYS A 49 1.94 11.41 0.72
C CYS A 49 0.90 10.55 1.44
N ASP A 50 -0.21 11.14 1.88
CA ASP A 50 -1.28 10.39 2.56
C ASP A 50 -1.87 9.29 1.65
N GLU A 51 -2.08 9.58 0.37
CA GLU A 51 -2.57 8.61 -0.62
C GLU A 51 -1.54 7.51 -0.89
N MET A 52 -0.24 7.84 -1.00
CA MET A 52 0.83 6.84 -1.13
C MET A 52 0.91 5.95 0.12
N GLU A 53 0.80 6.52 1.32
CA GLU A 53 0.78 5.77 2.57
C GLU A 53 -0.43 4.82 2.61
N ARG A 54 -1.60 5.26 2.15
CA ARG A 54 -2.79 4.40 2.02
C ARG A 54 -2.52 3.18 1.13
N LYS A 55 -1.84 3.36 -0.01
CA LYS A 55 -1.44 2.28 -0.92
C LYS A 55 -0.46 1.32 -0.23
N LEU A 56 0.55 1.84 0.46
CA LEU A 56 1.52 1.03 1.22
C LEU A 56 0.85 0.21 2.33
N ARG A 57 -0.08 0.80 3.10
CA ARG A 57 -0.87 0.07 4.12
C ARG A 57 -1.75 -1.03 3.52
N TYR A 58 -2.18 -0.89 2.27
CA TYR A 58 -2.87 -1.97 1.57
C TYR A 58 -1.91 -3.12 1.25
N LEU A 59 -0.76 -2.82 0.64
CA LEU A 59 0.27 -3.81 0.30
C LEU A 59 0.76 -4.55 1.55
N GLU A 60 1.06 -3.83 2.63
CA GLU A 60 1.51 -4.42 3.90
C GLU A 60 0.50 -5.42 4.47
N ARG A 61 -0.81 -5.12 4.38
CA ARG A 61 -1.86 -6.03 4.83
C ARG A 61 -1.92 -7.31 4.01
N GLU A 62 -1.74 -7.22 2.70
CA GLU A 62 -1.76 -8.39 1.80
C GLU A 62 -0.52 -9.27 2.03
N ILE A 63 0.66 -8.67 2.20
CA ILE A 63 1.90 -9.38 2.55
C ILE A 63 1.74 -10.15 3.88
N LYS A 64 1.18 -9.50 4.91
CA LYS A 64 0.91 -10.14 6.21
C LYS A 64 -0.12 -11.25 6.12
N LYS A 65 -1.15 -11.08 5.29
CA LYS A 65 -2.20 -12.09 5.07
C LYS A 65 -1.60 -13.38 4.50
N ASP A 66 -0.63 -13.26 3.59
CA ASP A 66 0.06 -14.39 2.97
C ASP A 66 1.26 -14.89 3.80
N GLN A 67 1.45 -14.38 5.01
CA GLN A 67 2.53 -14.77 5.93
C GLN A 67 3.94 -14.63 5.33
N ILE A 68 4.11 -13.66 4.43
CA ILE A 68 5.41 -13.36 3.83
C ILE A 68 6.23 -12.55 4.85
N PRO A 69 7.43 -13.02 5.24
CA PRO A 69 8.27 -12.31 6.19
C PRO A 69 8.77 -11.00 5.59
N MET A 70 8.47 -9.88 6.24
CA MET A 70 9.06 -8.58 5.91
C MET A 70 10.39 -8.44 6.64
N LEU A 71 11.47 -8.25 5.90
CA LEU A 71 12.79 -7.98 6.45
C LEU A 71 12.83 -6.51 6.87
N ASP A 72 13.13 -6.28 8.15
CA ASP A 72 13.54 -4.96 8.62
C ASP A 72 15.05 -4.86 8.43
N THR A 73 15.47 -3.93 7.57
CA THR A 73 16.89 -3.69 7.29
C THR A 73 17.56 -2.90 8.42
N GLY A 74 16.81 -2.35 9.37
CA GLY A 74 17.33 -1.57 10.50
C GLY A 74 17.97 -0.22 10.12
N GLU A 75 18.12 0.04 8.82
CA GLU A 75 18.61 1.29 8.26
C GLU A 75 17.42 2.13 7.79
N ASN A 76 17.33 3.35 8.29
CA ASN A 76 16.41 4.34 7.75
C ASN A 76 17.02 4.90 6.46
N PRO A 77 16.31 4.85 5.33
CA PRO A 77 16.78 5.47 4.10
C PRO A 77 16.77 7.00 4.25
N ASP A 78 17.68 7.65 3.52
CA ASP A 78 17.70 9.11 3.40
C ASP A 78 16.40 9.64 2.78
N ALA A 79 16.07 10.90 3.09
CA ALA A 79 14.93 11.57 2.50
C ALA A 79 15.00 11.58 0.95
N PRO A 80 14.00 11.05 0.24
CA PRO A 80 14.01 10.95 -1.21
C PRO A 80 13.91 12.32 -1.87
N GLN A 81 14.34 12.45 -3.12
CA GLN A 81 14.19 13.72 -3.84
C GLN A 81 12.73 13.97 -4.26
N PRO A 82 12.25 15.23 -4.38
CA PRO A 82 10.89 15.52 -4.81
C PRO A 82 10.50 14.94 -6.18
N ARG A 83 11.49 14.72 -7.07
CA ARG A 83 11.27 14.07 -8.36
C ARG A 83 10.94 12.59 -8.22
N GLU A 84 11.66 11.91 -7.32
CA GLU A 84 11.48 10.48 -7.05
C GLU A 84 10.10 10.19 -6.45
N MET A 85 9.48 11.17 -5.77
CA MET A 85 8.10 11.04 -5.28
C MET A 85 7.08 10.76 -6.39
N ILE A 86 7.29 11.31 -7.59
CA ILE A 86 6.39 11.07 -8.73
C ILE A 86 6.49 9.62 -9.20
N ASP A 87 7.73 9.13 -9.30
CA ASP A 87 7.99 7.75 -9.71
C ASP A 87 7.45 6.76 -8.65
N LEU A 88 7.67 7.05 -7.36
CA LEU A 88 7.11 6.27 -6.25
C LEU A 88 5.58 6.21 -6.32
N GLU A 89 4.91 7.33 -6.56
CA GLU A 89 3.44 7.37 -6.68
C GLU A 89 2.94 6.45 -7.80
N ALA A 90 3.59 6.48 -8.97
CA ALA A 90 3.25 5.64 -10.10
C ALA A 90 3.53 4.15 -9.82
N THR A 91 4.65 3.83 -9.18
CA THR A 91 4.97 2.44 -8.80
C THR A 91 3.97 1.89 -7.79
N PHE A 92 3.61 2.65 -6.75
CA PHE A 92 2.64 2.21 -5.75
C PHE A 92 1.24 2.02 -6.34
N GLU A 93 0.84 2.87 -7.29
CA GLU A 93 -0.44 2.71 -7.98
C GLU A 93 -0.48 1.44 -8.82
N LYS A 94 0.59 1.20 -9.58
CA LYS A 94 0.72 -0.01 -10.39
C LYS A 94 0.66 -1.26 -9.52
N LEU A 95 1.43 -1.30 -8.43
CA LEU A 95 1.46 -2.43 -7.50
C LEU A 95 0.11 -2.68 -6.83
N GLU A 96 -0.60 -1.63 -6.38
CA GLU A 96 -1.93 -1.78 -5.78
C GLU A 96 -2.93 -2.36 -6.80
N ASN A 97 -2.91 -1.87 -8.04
CA ASN A 97 -3.82 -2.33 -9.09
C ASN A 97 -3.55 -3.77 -9.50
N GLU A 98 -2.29 -4.13 -9.73
CA GLU A 98 -1.88 -5.49 -10.08
C GLU A 98 -2.28 -6.48 -8.98
N LEU A 99 -2.01 -6.14 -7.71
CA LEU A 99 -2.33 -7.03 -6.59
C LEU A 99 -3.85 -7.20 -6.41
N ARG A 100 -4.62 -6.11 -6.56
CA ARG A 100 -6.10 -6.20 -6.54
C ARG A 100 -6.65 -7.06 -7.66
N GLU A 101 -6.09 -6.96 -8.86
CA GLU A 101 -6.51 -7.77 -10.00
C GLU A 101 -6.20 -9.25 -9.76
N VAL A 102 -4.98 -9.56 -9.33
CA VAL A 102 -4.57 -10.93 -9.00
C VAL A 102 -5.47 -11.53 -7.93
N ASN A 103 -5.74 -10.81 -6.85
CA ASN A 103 -6.60 -11.29 -5.76
C ASN A 103 -8.04 -11.57 -6.23
N ARG A 104 -8.61 -10.70 -7.06
CA ARG A 104 -9.96 -10.93 -7.64
C ARG A 104 -9.98 -12.15 -8.55
N ASN A 105 -8.94 -12.31 -9.36
CA ASN A 105 -8.82 -13.46 -10.26
C ASN A 105 -8.65 -14.77 -9.48
N GLU A 106 -7.85 -14.75 -8.40
CA GLU A 106 -7.65 -15.89 -7.52
C GLU A 106 -8.95 -16.32 -6.83
N GLU A 107 -9.71 -15.37 -6.26
CA GLU A 107 -11.00 -15.64 -5.63
C GLU A 107 -11.99 -16.26 -6.63
N THR A 108 -12.09 -15.67 -7.82
CA THR A 108 -12.95 -16.17 -8.90
C THR A 108 -12.55 -17.59 -9.32
N LEU A 109 -11.25 -17.84 -9.47
CA LEU A 109 -10.73 -19.15 -9.85
C LEU A 109 -11.01 -20.21 -8.77
N LYS A 110 -10.80 -19.89 -7.50
CA LYS A 110 -11.09 -20.77 -6.36
C LYS A 110 -12.58 -21.13 -6.28
N LYS A 111 -13.46 -20.15 -6.53
CA LYS A 111 -14.91 -20.36 -6.57
C LYS A 111 -15.29 -21.33 -7.70
N ASN A 112 -14.85 -21.04 -8.93
CA ASN A 112 -15.12 -21.89 -10.08
C ASN A 112 -14.59 -23.32 -9.89
N PHE A 113 -13.39 -23.47 -9.32
CA PHE A 113 -12.82 -24.77 -9.02
C PHE A 113 -13.66 -25.56 -8.00
N SER A 114 -14.14 -24.90 -6.95
CA SER A 114 -14.99 -25.52 -5.93
C SER A 114 -16.31 -26.01 -6.53
N GLU A 115 -17.00 -25.16 -7.29
CA GLU A 115 -18.27 -25.50 -7.97
C GLU A 115 -18.10 -26.69 -8.93
N LEU A 116 -17.04 -26.69 -9.74
CA LEU A 116 -16.75 -27.81 -10.65
C LEU A 116 -16.37 -29.09 -9.90
N THR A 117 -15.70 -28.97 -8.75
CA THR A 117 -15.35 -30.11 -7.91
C THR A 117 -16.59 -30.75 -7.30
N GLU A 118 -17.52 -29.94 -6.79
CA GLU A 118 -18.82 -30.41 -6.29
C GLU A 118 -19.61 -31.13 -7.39
N LEU A 119 -19.70 -30.53 -8.59
CA LEU A 119 -20.38 -31.15 -9.73
C LEU A 119 -19.74 -32.50 -10.10
N LYS A 120 -18.40 -32.57 -10.13
CA LYS A 120 -17.67 -33.82 -10.37
C LYS A 120 -18.00 -34.89 -9.32
N HIS A 121 -18.12 -34.52 -8.05
CA HIS A 121 -18.50 -35.46 -6.99
C HIS A 121 -19.94 -35.97 -7.15
N ILE A 122 -20.88 -35.10 -7.51
CA ILE A 122 -22.27 -35.48 -7.79
C ILE A 122 -22.31 -36.49 -8.93
N LEU A 123 -21.65 -36.21 -10.05
CA LEU A 123 -21.64 -37.10 -11.21
C LEU A 123 -21.08 -38.48 -10.86
N ARG A 124 -19.98 -38.54 -10.10
CA ARG A 124 -19.39 -39.82 -9.66
C ARG A 124 -20.33 -40.63 -8.76
N LYS A 125 -20.97 -39.98 -7.78
CA LYS A 125 -21.88 -40.67 -6.85
C LYS A 125 -23.14 -41.14 -7.54
N THR A 126 -23.70 -40.34 -8.44
CA THR A 126 -24.86 -40.70 -9.26
C THR A 126 -24.55 -41.89 -10.16
N GLN A 127 -23.36 -41.95 -10.76
CA GLN A 127 -22.95 -43.12 -11.56
C GLN A 127 -22.89 -44.39 -10.70
N THR A 128 -22.24 -44.35 -9.53
CA THR A 128 -22.19 -45.51 -8.62
C THR A 128 -23.58 -45.93 -8.15
N PHE A 129 -24.46 -44.97 -7.84
CA PHE A 129 -25.84 -45.25 -7.45
C PHE A 129 -26.61 -45.98 -8.55
N PHE A 130 -26.48 -45.55 -9.81
CA PHE A 130 -27.14 -46.23 -10.93
C PHE A 130 -26.53 -47.62 -11.22
N GLU A 131 -25.24 -47.82 -11.00
CA GLU A 131 -24.59 -49.13 -11.14
C GLU A 131 -25.08 -50.12 -10.06
N GLU A 132 -25.23 -49.71 -8.81
CA GLU A 132 -25.73 -50.57 -7.71
C GLU A 132 -27.19 -51.02 -7.92
N VAL A 133 -28.06 -50.15 -8.43
CA VAL A 133 -29.48 -50.47 -8.68
C VAL A 133 -29.66 -51.56 -9.74
N ILE A 134 -28.70 -51.72 -10.67
CA ILE A 134 -28.75 -52.73 -11.72
C ILE A 134 -28.44 -54.14 -11.16
N TYR A 135 -27.63 -54.26 -10.10
CA TYR A 135 -27.27 -55.55 -9.50
C TYR A 135 -28.29 -56.08 -8.47
N VAL A 136 -29.29 -55.27 -8.08
CA VAL A 136 -30.34 -55.63 -7.10
C VAL A 136 -31.67 -56.02 -7.79
N ARG A 137 -31.65 -56.22 -9.12
CA ARG A 137 -32.75 -56.81 -9.89
C ARG A 137 -32.34 -58.16 -10.47
#